data_AF-A0A6H9YEE2-F1
#
_entry.id   AF-A0A6H9YEE2-F1
#
_cell.length_a   1.000
_cell.length_b   1.000
_cell.length_c   1.000
_cell.angle_alpha   90.00
_cell.angle_beta   90.00
_cell.angle_gamma   90.00
#
_symmetry.space_group_name_H-M   'P 1'
#
loop_
_entity.id
_entity.type
_entity.pdbx_description
1 polymer ?
#
loop_
_entity_poly.entity_id
_entity_poly.type
_entity_poly.pdbx_seq_one_letter_code
_entity_poly.pdbx_strand_id
1 'polypeptide(L)'
;MKLLHSALRFRVNYFSDLGRHQVVVWMPGDTPPVDAQMDVGPKIEHEVPNEVFRTDIAPLKQGRFYPSQLLHADDAPGPMFRVKQLNGASFVANFSHPLQDRIFSIDSGKSDVSTMPIGQATQLLEWSGMETQYQTPTDFESPDAFAREDETPDPGFYADPRKLIHVDAVCARRIQALYRTVLPENARVLDLMAGWRSHLPDTVPSAVGLGMNAGELADNPQLAERIVHDLNADPKLPFADASFDAVVCTVSFEYLTRPRAIVDEIRRVLKPGGMFVVTLSNRYFPSKVIRLWTQLHPMERMAWVGTLIKGAGFKKVETYVERGLKRPKDDRYADRLAESDPLFATWGVAP
;
A
#
# COMPACT_ATOMS: atom_id res chain seq x y z
N MET A 1 36.96 0.43 14.00
CA MET A 1 35.88 -0.24 13.24
C MET A 1 34.66 -0.31 14.17
N LYS A 2 33.67 0.58 14.02
CA LYS A 2 32.42 0.45 14.80
C LYS A 2 31.70 -0.77 14.23
N LEU A 3 31.49 -1.79 15.06
CA LEU A 3 30.60 -2.90 14.74
C LEU A 3 29.28 -2.29 14.27
N LEU A 4 28.92 -2.53 12.99
CA LEU A 4 27.58 -2.30 12.49
C LEU A 4 26.67 -3.04 13.47
N HIS A 5 25.82 -2.31 14.21
CA HIS A 5 24.83 -2.95 15.05
C HIS A 5 24.01 -3.81 14.10
N SER A 6 24.04 -5.14 14.28
CA SER A 6 23.35 -6.02 13.37
C SER A 6 21.86 -5.74 13.45
N ALA A 7 21.30 -5.17 12.39
CA ALA A 7 19.86 -4.99 12.31
C ALA A 7 19.22 -6.36 12.15
N LEU A 8 18.31 -6.73 13.06
CA LEU A 8 17.47 -7.90 12.88
C LEU A 8 16.36 -7.52 11.90
N ARG A 9 16.37 -8.21 10.76
CA ARG A 9 15.29 -8.21 9.79
C ARG A 9 14.43 -9.43 10.04
N PHE A 10 13.16 -9.23 10.34
CA PHE A 10 12.16 -10.30 10.33
C PHE A 10 11.36 -10.21 9.05
N ARG A 11 11.15 -11.36 8.41
CA ARG A 11 10.25 -11.49 7.26
C ARG A 11 9.20 -12.52 7.59
N VAL A 12 7.94 -12.10 7.53
CA VAL A 12 6.77 -12.94 7.69
C VAL A 12 6.21 -13.19 6.32
N ASN A 13 6.16 -14.46 5.91
CA ASN A 13 5.65 -14.86 4.60
C ASN A 13 4.43 -15.75 4.78
N TYR A 14 3.38 -15.49 4.00
CA TYR A 14 2.17 -16.29 4.00
C TYR A 14 1.36 -16.09 2.71
N PHE A 15 0.33 -16.90 2.53
CA PHE A 15 -0.51 -16.90 1.33
C PHE A 15 -1.98 -16.64 1.68
N SER A 16 -2.71 -16.08 0.71
CA SER A 16 -4.17 -16.02 0.70
C SER A 16 -4.68 -16.21 -0.73
N ASP A 17 -5.99 -16.18 -0.90
CA ASP A 17 -6.59 -16.18 -2.24
C ASP A 17 -6.13 -14.99 -3.08
N LEU A 18 -5.79 -13.85 -2.45
CA LEU A 18 -5.26 -12.70 -3.17
C LEU A 18 -3.88 -13.01 -3.76
N GLY A 19 -3.03 -13.74 -3.04
CA GLY A 19 -1.73 -14.19 -3.53
C GLY A 19 -0.69 -14.31 -2.42
N ARG A 20 0.55 -13.89 -2.69
CA ARG A 20 1.66 -13.96 -1.72
C ARG A 20 1.79 -12.67 -0.92
N HIS A 21 2.04 -12.80 0.38
CA HIS A 21 2.18 -11.65 1.28
C HIS A 21 3.53 -11.72 2.00
N GLN A 22 4.23 -10.60 2.06
CA GLN A 22 5.47 -10.46 2.81
C GLN A 22 5.42 -9.22 3.71
N VAL A 23 5.67 -9.41 5.00
CA VAL A 23 5.82 -8.32 5.97
C VAL A 23 7.25 -8.34 6.48
N VAL A 24 7.96 -7.23 6.32
CA VAL A 24 9.34 -7.03 6.75
C VAL A 24 9.36 -6.04 7.90
N VAL A 25 9.87 -6.46 9.05
CA VAL A 25 10.01 -5.57 10.22
C VAL A 25 11.45 -5.53 10.68
N TRP A 26 11.95 -4.31 10.85
CA TRP A 26 13.30 -4.02 11.29
C TRP A 26 13.30 -3.64 12.78
N MET A 27 14.10 -4.34 13.59
CA MET A 27 14.11 -4.12 15.04
C MET A 27 15.54 -4.13 15.62
N PRO A 28 15.80 -3.38 16.70
CA PRO A 28 17.04 -3.51 17.48
C PRO A 28 17.12 -4.89 18.15
N GLY A 29 18.31 -5.47 18.18
CA GLY A 29 18.60 -6.68 18.97
C GLY A 29 19.57 -7.64 18.28
N ASP A 30 20.01 -8.67 19.02
CA ASP A 30 20.90 -9.73 18.53
C ASP A 30 20.25 -11.12 18.48
N THR A 31 19.05 -11.26 19.05
CA THR A 31 18.35 -12.55 19.16
C THR A 31 17.01 -12.51 18.39
N PRO A 32 16.84 -13.32 17.35
CA PRO A 32 15.52 -13.51 16.76
C PRO A 32 14.60 -14.26 17.73
N PRO A 33 13.28 -13.96 17.81
CA PRO A 33 12.29 -14.93 18.24
C PRO A 33 12.47 -16.19 17.40
N VAL A 34 13.07 -17.21 18.01
CA VAL A 34 13.27 -18.51 17.38
C VAL A 34 12.02 -19.35 17.61
N ASP A 35 11.63 -20.07 16.57
CA ASP A 35 10.59 -21.09 16.45
C ASP A 35 9.14 -20.66 16.14
N ALA A 36 8.68 -21.30 15.06
CA ALA A 36 7.48 -21.03 14.30
C ALA A 36 6.24 -21.62 14.97
N GLN A 37 5.63 -20.82 15.83
CA GLN A 37 4.18 -20.71 16.06
C GLN A 37 4.03 -19.56 17.05
N MET A 38 3.97 -18.34 16.54
CA MET A 38 3.66 -17.21 17.38
C MET A 38 2.16 -17.27 17.67
N ASP A 39 1.80 -17.48 18.93
CA ASP A 39 0.41 -17.33 19.37
C ASP A 39 0.01 -15.87 19.12
N VAL A 40 -0.90 -15.67 18.18
CA VAL A 40 -1.43 -14.35 17.81
C VAL A 40 -2.63 -13.95 18.68
N GLY A 41 -2.90 -14.73 19.72
CA GLY A 41 -3.99 -14.52 20.67
C GLY A 41 -5.19 -15.41 20.40
N PRO A 42 -6.25 -15.26 21.21
CA PRO A 42 -7.46 -16.05 21.08
C PRO A 42 -8.29 -15.62 19.85
N LYS A 43 -9.13 -16.55 19.39
CA LYS A 43 -10.23 -16.21 18.48
C LYS A 43 -11.29 -15.44 19.24
N ILE A 44 -11.61 -14.24 18.77
CA ILE A 44 -12.62 -13.38 19.36
C ILE A 44 -13.59 -12.95 18.26
N GLU A 45 -14.81 -13.48 18.31
CA GLU A 45 -15.89 -13.13 17.40
C GLU A 45 -17.16 -12.83 18.20
N HIS A 46 -17.83 -11.74 17.84
CA HIS A 46 -19.07 -11.32 18.48
C HIS A 46 -20.12 -11.03 17.42
N GLU A 47 -21.36 -11.40 17.69
CA GLU A 47 -22.49 -10.86 16.97
C GLU A 47 -22.84 -9.49 17.55
N VAL A 48 -22.85 -8.47 16.69
CA VAL A 48 -23.02 -7.07 17.06
C VAL A 48 -24.27 -6.51 16.38
N PRO A 49 -25.22 -5.90 17.11
CA PRO A 49 -26.37 -5.23 16.51
C PRO A 49 -25.95 -4.08 15.59
N ASN A 50 -26.64 -3.91 14.45
CA ASN A 50 -26.31 -2.87 13.47
C ASN A 50 -26.39 -1.45 14.07
N GLU A 51 -27.30 -1.23 15.02
CA GLU A 51 -27.53 0.06 15.69
C GLU A 51 -26.34 0.56 16.51
N VAL A 52 -25.44 -0.33 16.92
CA VAL A 52 -24.23 0.03 17.68
C VAL A 52 -23.15 0.59 16.75
N PHE A 53 -23.20 0.30 15.45
CA PHE A 53 -22.18 0.75 14.50
C PHE A 53 -22.48 2.15 13.95
N ARG A 54 -21.46 3.02 13.94
CA ARG A 54 -21.47 4.41 13.45
C ARG A 54 -21.55 4.49 11.93
N THR A 55 -22.71 4.12 11.38
CA THR A 55 -22.99 4.19 9.93
C THR A 55 -22.95 5.61 9.35
N ASP A 56 -23.06 6.63 10.21
CA ASP A 56 -22.90 8.05 9.86
C ASP A 56 -21.46 8.40 9.45
N ILE A 57 -20.47 7.65 9.94
CA ILE A 57 -19.04 7.89 9.67
C ILE A 57 -18.57 7.07 8.46
N ALA A 58 -18.91 5.78 8.43
CA ALA A 58 -18.51 4.87 7.37
C ALA A 58 -19.63 3.84 7.08
N PRO A 59 -19.78 3.38 5.83
CA PRO A 59 -20.71 2.30 5.53
C PRO A 59 -20.23 0.99 6.14
N LEU A 60 -21.13 0.21 6.74
CA LEU A 60 -20.86 -1.14 7.23
C LEU A 60 -20.79 -2.11 6.03
N LYS A 61 -19.66 -2.79 5.88
CA LYS A 61 -19.35 -3.59 4.68
C LYS A 61 -18.68 -4.89 5.03
N GLN A 62 -19.08 -5.95 4.34
CA GLN A 62 -18.53 -7.28 4.56
C GLN A 62 -17.05 -7.36 4.16
N GLY A 63 -16.26 -8.03 4.98
CA GLY A 63 -14.83 -8.25 4.80
C GLY A 63 -13.94 -7.05 5.12
N ARG A 64 -14.51 -5.87 5.40
CA ARG A 64 -13.77 -4.65 5.76
C ARG A 64 -13.29 -4.68 7.20
N PHE A 65 -12.18 -4.00 7.47
CA PHE A 65 -11.70 -3.71 8.82
C PHE A 65 -12.15 -2.32 9.27
N TYR A 66 -12.50 -2.22 10.55
CA TYR A 66 -12.93 -0.97 11.17
C TYR A 66 -12.24 -0.78 12.52
N PRO A 67 -11.90 0.47 12.88
CA PRO A 67 -11.54 0.80 14.26
C PRO A 67 -12.72 0.57 15.19
N SER A 68 -12.45 -0.05 16.34
CA SER A 68 -13.48 -0.37 17.34
C SER A 68 -14.19 0.86 17.89
N GLN A 69 -13.60 2.05 17.76
CA GLN A 69 -14.21 3.34 18.09
C GLN A 69 -15.45 3.68 17.23
N LEU A 70 -15.69 2.94 16.13
CA LEU A 70 -16.95 3.02 15.37
C LEU A 70 -18.08 2.20 15.97
N LEU A 71 -17.86 1.51 17.09
CA LEU A 71 -18.90 0.90 17.89
C LEU A 71 -19.26 1.86 19.03
N HIS A 72 -20.55 2.05 19.28
CA HIS A 72 -21.08 2.66 20.50
C HIS A 72 -20.94 1.68 21.69
N ALA A 73 -19.73 1.21 21.95
CA ALA A 73 -19.40 0.26 23.01
C ALA A 73 -18.04 0.62 23.64
N ASP A 74 -18.01 0.70 24.97
CA ASP A 74 -16.82 1.14 25.72
C ASP A 74 -15.80 0.00 25.93
N ASP A 75 -16.17 -1.26 25.68
CA ASP A 75 -15.44 -2.47 26.06
C ASP A 75 -15.08 -3.39 24.87
N ALA A 76 -14.83 -2.82 23.69
CA ALA A 76 -14.43 -3.60 22.53
C ALA A 76 -13.17 -4.46 22.80
N PRO A 77 -13.15 -5.76 22.45
CA PRO A 77 -12.06 -6.68 22.80
C PRO A 77 -10.70 -6.37 22.17
N GLY A 78 -10.68 -5.55 21.13
CA GLY A 78 -9.46 -5.19 20.42
C GLY A 78 -9.60 -3.84 19.70
N PRO A 79 -8.51 -3.26 19.18
CA PRO A 79 -8.55 -1.91 18.60
C PRO A 79 -9.22 -1.85 17.23
N MET A 80 -9.30 -2.98 16.54
CA MET A 80 -9.88 -3.14 15.21
C MET A 80 -10.72 -4.42 15.16
N PHE A 81 -11.70 -4.46 14.28
CA PHE A 81 -12.43 -5.68 13.96
C PHE A 81 -12.68 -5.80 12.45
N ARG A 82 -12.78 -7.04 11.97
CA ARG A 82 -13.25 -7.35 10.61
C ARG A 82 -14.72 -7.71 10.64
N VAL A 83 -15.52 -7.18 9.72
CA VAL A 83 -16.89 -7.66 9.51
C VAL A 83 -16.82 -8.96 8.70
N LYS A 84 -17.09 -10.11 9.31
CA LYS A 84 -17.06 -11.40 8.60
C LYS A 84 -18.32 -11.65 7.79
N GLN A 85 -19.45 -11.24 8.34
CA GLN A 85 -20.77 -11.54 7.81
C GLN A 85 -21.74 -10.42 8.21
N LEU A 86 -22.60 -10.04 7.28
CA LEU A 86 -23.75 -9.17 7.54
C LEU A 86 -25.00 -10.03 7.72
N ASN A 87 -25.72 -9.79 8.80
CA ASN A 87 -27.05 -10.34 9.05
C ASN A 87 -28.07 -9.19 8.94
N GLY A 88 -29.36 -9.50 8.81
CA GLY A 88 -30.39 -8.46 8.60
C GLY A 88 -30.37 -7.34 9.65
N ALA A 89 -30.22 -7.69 10.94
CA ALA A 89 -30.22 -6.75 12.07
C ALA A 89 -28.90 -6.69 12.86
N SER A 90 -27.91 -7.49 12.48
CA SER A 90 -26.62 -7.65 13.19
C SER A 90 -25.50 -7.96 12.21
N PHE A 91 -24.27 -8.05 12.69
CA PHE A 91 -23.13 -8.53 11.93
C PHE A 91 -22.17 -9.30 12.82
N VAL A 92 -21.36 -10.17 12.23
CA VAL A 92 -20.29 -10.88 12.95
C VAL A 92 -19.01 -10.04 12.88
N ALA A 93 -18.63 -9.46 14.02
CA ALA A 93 -17.40 -8.72 14.21
C ALA A 93 -16.28 -9.67 14.71
N ASN A 94 -15.18 -9.75 13.97
CA ASN A 94 -14.01 -10.54 14.33
C ASN A 94 -12.88 -9.63 14.82
N PHE A 95 -12.55 -9.72 16.11
CA PHE A 95 -11.48 -8.97 16.77
C PHE A 95 -10.17 -9.77 16.86
N SER A 96 -10.16 -11.00 16.37
CA SER A 96 -8.95 -11.84 16.33
C SER A 96 -7.87 -11.18 15.48
N HIS A 97 -6.61 -11.50 15.79
CA HIS A 97 -5.49 -11.07 14.96
C HIS A 97 -5.69 -11.49 13.49
N PRO A 98 -5.36 -10.68 12.47
CA PRO A 98 -5.70 -11.02 11.08
C PRO A 98 -4.92 -12.22 10.50
N LEU A 99 -3.83 -12.64 11.16
CA LEU A 99 -3.12 -13.92 10.90
C LEU A 99 -3.71 -15.13 11.64
N GLN A 100 -4.78 -14.98 12.42
CA GLN A 100 -5.45 -16.10 13.08
C GLN A 100 -5.81 -17.18 12.05
N ASP A 101 -5.51 -18.44 12.37
CA ASP A 101 -5.69 -19.62 11.49
C ASP A 101 -4.88 -19.61 10.19
N ARG A 102 -3.91 -18.70 10.04
CA ARG A 102 -2.99 -18.71 8.89
C ARG A 102 -1.70 -19.43 9.24
N ILE A 103 -1.22 -20.21 8.29
CA ILE A 103 0.15 -20.72 8.32
C ILE A 103 1.04 -19.61 7.75
N PHE A 104 2.03 -19.19 8.53
CA PHE A 104 3.04 -18.23 8.13
C PHE A 104 4.41 -18.70 8.61
N SER A 105 5.44 -18.32 7.85
CA SER A 105 6.83 -18.54 8.26
C SER A 105 7.44 -17.22 8.67
N ILE A 106 8.17 -17.21 9.79
CA ILE A 106 9.02 -16.10 10.17
C ILE A 106 10.45 -16.51 9.89
N ASP A 107 11.13 -15.74 9.04
CA ASP A 107 12.57 -15.84 8.86
C ASP A 107 13.24 -14.58 9.43
N SER A 108 14.40 -14.77 10.05
CA SER A 108 15.17 -13.67 10.62
C SER A 108 16.58 -13.68 10.05
N GLY A 109 17.14 -12.50 9.81
CA GLY A 109 18.53 -12.38 9.39
C GLY A 109 19.15 -11.06 9.79
N LYS A 110 20.48 -11.07 9.91
CA LYS A 110 21.27 -9.84 9.99
C LYS A 110 21.35 -9.23 8.59
N SER A 111 21.26 -7.91 8.49
CA SER A 111 21.43 -7.21 7.22
C SER A 111 22.17 -5.89 7.42
N ASP A 112 23.01 -5.56 6.45
CA ASP A 112 23.76 -4.30 6.38
C ASP A 112 22.91 -3.20 5.75
N VAL A 113 21.75 -2.91 6.35
CA VAL A 113 20.98 -1.73 5.93
C VAL A 113 21.71 -0.46 6.35
N SER A 114 21.74 0.53 5.45
CA SER A 114 22.44 1.79 5.69
C SER A 114 21.80 2.67 6.78
N THR A 115 20.63 2.28 7.29
CA THR A 115 19.91 2.96 8.37
C THR A 115 19.67 2.01 9.53
N MET A 116 19.55 2.55 10.74
CA MET A 116 19.37 1.78 11.97
C MET A 116 17.92 1.30 12.12
N PRO A 117 17.67 0.12 12.69
CA PRO A 117 16.33 -0.27 13.13
C PRO A 117 15.95 0.44 14.44
N ILE A 118 14.65 0.70 14.66
CA ILE A 118 14.14 1.30 15.90
C ILE A 118 12.77 0.73 16.35
N GLY A 119 12.19 -0.24 15.64
CA GLY A 119 10.88 -0.84 15.97
C GLY A 119 10.88 -1.70 17.23
N GLN A 120 9.70 -2.16 17.65
CA GLN A 120 9.51 -3.01 18.83
C GLN A 120 9.00 -4.40 18.46
N ALA A 121 9.40 -5.44 19.21
CA ALA A 121 8.98 -6.83 19.00
C ALA A 121 7.45 -7.03 18.89
N THR A 122 6.68 -6.27 19.66
CA THR A 122 5.21 -6.27 19.64
C THR A 122 4.63 -5.84 18.29
N GLN A 123 5.37 -5.06 17.49
CA GLN A 123 4.98 -4.63 16.16
C GLN A 123 5.26 -5.68 15.08
N LEU A 124 5.84 -6.83 15.42
CA LEU A 124 6.27 -7.81 14.42
C LEU A 124 5.10 -8.27 13.54
N LEU A 125 3.98 -8.58 14.17
CA LEU A 125 2.78 -9.06 13.50
C LEU A 125 1.64 -8.04 13.50
N GLU A 126 1.78 -6.92 14.20
CA GLU A 126 0.71 -5.94 14.37
C GLU A 126 0.03 -5.59 13.03
N TRP A 127 -1.25 -5.95 12.92
CA TRP A 127 -2.12 -5.75 11.75
C TRP A 127 -1.79 -6.59 10.50
N SER A 128 -0.75 -7.42 10.54
CA SER A 128 -0.42 -8.37 9.47
C SER A 128 -1.60 -9.29 9.22
N GLY A 129 -1.92 -9.49 7.95
CA GLY A 129 -3.09 -10.21 7.46
C GLY A 129 -4.23 -9.29 7.01
N MET A 130 -4.20 -7.98 7.33
CA MET A 130 -5.17 -7.01 6.79
C MET A 130 -4.99 -6.74 5.30
N GLU A 131 -3.79 -6.96 4.78
CA GLU A 131 -3.43 -6.87 3.35
C GLU A 131 -3.92 -8.05 2.51
N THR A 132 -4.75 -8.91 3.10
CA THR A 132 -5.37 -10.06 2.45
C THR A 132 -6.87 -9.86 2.22
N GLN A 133 -7.40 -10.61 1.28
CA GLN A 133 -8.83 -10.90 1.26
C GLN A 133 -9.19 -11.93 2.34
N TYR A 134 -10.39 -11.80 2.92
CA TYR A 134 -10.99 -12.90 3.67
C TYR A 134 -11.39 -14.01 2.69
N GLN A 135 -11.76 -15.20 3.20
CA GLN A 135 -12.30 -16.27 2.36
C GLN A 135 -13.50 -15.77 1.53
N THR A 136 -14.30 -14.87 2.12
CA THR A 136 -15.29 -14.10 1.40
C THR A 136 -14.67 -12.81 0.85
N PRO A 137 -14.89 -12.45 -0.44
CA PRO A 137 -14.39 -11.19 -0.98
C PRO A 137 -14.82 -9.98 -0.15
N THR A 138 -13.88 -9.07 0.10
CA THR A 138 -14.15 -7.81 0.79
C THR A 138 -14.92 -6.85 -0.12
N ASP A 139 -16.02 -6.30 0.38
CA ASP A 139 -16.79 -5.25 -0.30
C ASP A 139 -16.18 -3.87 -0.02
N PHE A 140 -15.53 -3.30 -1.04
CA PHE A 140 -14.98 -1.94 -1.00
C PHE A 140 -15.93 -0.91 -1.63
N GLU A 141 -17.07 -1.33 -2.17
CA GLU A 141 -17.95 -0.45 -2.93
C GLU A 141 -18.85 0.36 -2.00
N SER A 142 -18.91 1.66 -2.21
CA SER A 142 -20.00 2.51 -1.74
C SER A 142 -20.30 3.57 -2.80
N PRO A 143 -21.52 4.14 -2.84
CA PRO A 143 -21.87 5.17 -3.82
C PRO A 143 -20.90 6.35 -3.87
N ASP A 144 -20.24 6.63 -2.75
CA ASP A 144 -19.31 7.73 -2.52
C ASP A 144 -17.86 7.29 -2.29
N ALA A 145 -17.51 6.01 -2.51
CA ALA A 145 -16.18 5.46 -2.25
C ALA A 145 -15.07 6.24 -2.96
N PHE A 146 -15.34 6.66 -4.20
CA PHE A 146 -14.39 7.36 -5.06
C PHE A 146 -14.62 8.88 -5.11
N ALA A 147 -15.56 9.40 -4.29
CA ALA A 147 -15.77 10.83 -4.12
C ALA A 147 -14.64 11.44 -3.28
N ARG A 148 -14.45 12.74 -3.40
CA ARG A 148 -13.41 13.53 -2.72
C ARG A 148 -14.05 14.68 -1.94
N GLU A 149 -13.33 15.22 -0.97
CA GLU A 149 -13.78 16.42 -0.26
C GLU A 149 -13.82 17.64 -1.19
N ASP A 150 -12.81 17.77 -2.07
CA ASP A 150 -12.73 18.80 -3.10
C ASP A 150 -12.86 18.20 -4.50
N GLU A 151 -14.07 18.29 -5.06
CA GLU A 151 -14.40 17.83 -6.42
C GLU A 151 -14.11 18.85 -7.53
N THR A 152 -13.43 19.97 -7.22
CA THR A 152 -12.99 20.89 -8.28
C THR A 152 -12.04 20.18 -9.26
N PRO A 153 -12.05 20.56 -10.55
CA PRO A 153 -11.20 19.93 -11.56
C PRO A 153 -9.72 19.91 -11.17
N ASP A 154 -9.08 18.75 -11.36
CA ASP A 154 -7.68 18.53 -11.00
C ASP A 154 -6.69 19.49 -11.66
N PRO A 155 -6.86 19.93 -12.92
CA PRO A 155 -5.91 20.86 -13.53
C PRO A 155 -5.73 22.16 -12.74
N GLY A 156 -6.78 22.64 -12.07
CA GLY A 156 -6.70 23.82 -11.21
C GLY A 156 -5.88 23.56 -9.95
N PHE A 157 -6.10 22.41 -9.30
CA PHE A 157 -5.32 22.02 -8.13
C PHE A 157 -3.85 21.82 -8.51
N TYR A 158 -3.53 21.12 -9.59
CA TYR A 158 -2.17 20.74 -9.98
C TYR A 158 -1.46 21.75 -10.90
N ALA A 159 -2.02 22.95 -11.11
CA ALA A 159 -1.41 24.00 -11.93
C ALA A 159 -0.04 24.46 -11.40
N ASP A 160 0.04 24.70 -10.10
CA ASP A 160 1.28 25.11 -9.44
C ASP A 160 2.15 23.90 -9.09
N PRO A 161 3.43 23.87 -9.47
CA PRO A 161 4.35 22.79 -9.10
C PRO A 161 4.45 22.65 -7.58
N ARG A 162 4.25 21.43 -7.08
CA ARG A 162 4.40 21.06 -5.67
C ARG A 162 5.50 20.03 -5.53
N LYS A 163 6.74 20.52 -5.44
CA LYS A 163 7.93 19.68 -5.23
C LYS A 163 8.04 19.15 -3.80
N LEU A 164 7.02 18.43 -3.34
CA LEU A 164 6.99 17.82 -2.03
C LEU A 164 7.75 16.50 -2.04
N ILE A 165 8.31 16.17 -0.88
CA ILE A 165 8.88 14.86 -0.59
C ILE A 165 7.79 14.03 0.10
N HIS A 166 7.17 13.14 -0.67
CA HIS A 166 6.01 12.33 -0.24
C HIS A 166 6.39 11.22 0.76
N VAL A 167 7.63 10.73 0.68
CA VAL A 167 8.22 9.76 1.60
C VAL A 167 9.64 10.17 1.95
N ASP A 168 10.09 9.90 3.17
CA ASP A 168 11.44 10.25 3.59
C ASP A 168 12.52 9.48 2.81
N ALA A 169 13.78 9.94 2.92
CA ALA A 169 14.88 9.40 2.13
C ALA A 169 15.20 7.92 2.40
N VAL A 170 14.88 7.38 3.58
CA VAL A 170 15.01 5.94 3.87
C VAL A 170 13.96 5.17 3.10
N CYS A 171 12.68 5.52 3.24
CA CYS A 171 11.59 4.88 2.52
C CYS A 171 11.80 4.95 1.00
N ALA A 172 12.23 6.10 0.46
CA ALA A 172 12.57 6.26 -0.95
C ALA A 172 13.64 5.27 -1.44
N ARG A 173 14.67 4.99 -0.62
CA ARG A 173 15.70 3.97 -0.93
C ARG A 173 15.13 2.55 -0.86
N ARG A 174 14.17 2.29 0.04
CA ARG A 174 13.49 0.99 0.13
C ARG A 174 12.59 0.74 -1.08
N ILE A 175 11.90 1.77 -1.59
CA ILE A 175 11.16 1.69 -2.86
C ILE A 175 12.10 1.32 -4.01
N GLN A 176 13.25 2.00 -4.13
CA GLN A 176 14.26 1.67 -5.15
C GLN A 176 14.77 0.22 -5.02
N ALA A 177 15.00 -0.26 -3.80
CA ALA A 177 15.43 -1.64 -3.55
C ALA A 177 14.35 -2.66 -3.91
N LEU A 178 13.08 -2.36 -3.62
CA LEU A 178 11.94 -3.17 -4.04
C LEU A 178 11.85 -3.21 -5.57
N TYR A 179 11.86 -2.04 -6.22
CA TYR A 179 11.81 -1.93 -7.68
C TYR A 179 12.96 -2.66 -8.37
N ARG A 180 14.17 -2.65 -7.80
CA ARG A 180 15.29 -3.46 -8.31
C ARG A 180 15.00 -4.96 -8.30
N THR A 181 14.20 -5.42 -7.34
CA THR A 181 13.87 -6.85 -7.17
C THR A 181 12.68 -7.26 -8.04
N VAL A 182 11.70 -6.37 -8.21
CA VAL A 182 10.47 -6.71 -8.93
C VAL A 182 10.55 -6.33 -10.41
N LEU A 183 11.12 -5.19 -10.78
CA LEU A 183 11.13 -4.76 -12.18
C LEU A 183 12.10 -5.61 -13.02
N PRO A 184 11.73 -6.00 -14.25
CA PRO A 184 12.68 -6.62 -15.17
C PRO A 184 13.87 -5.70 -15.45
N GLU A 185 15.06 -6.27 -15.61
CA GLU A 185 16.23 -5.50 -16.04
C GLU A 185 16.00 -4.87 -17.41
N ASN A 186 16.45 -3.63 -17.61
CA ASN A 186 16.28 -2.88 -18.86
C ASN A 186 14.82 -2.74 -19.33
N ALA A 187 13.85 -2.85 -18.42
CA ALA A 187 12.43 -2.68 -18.72
C ALA A 187 12.14 -1.30 -19.32
N ARG A 188 11.27 -1.25 -20.35
CA ARG A 188 10.58 -0.01 -20.70
C ARG A 188 9.49 0.24 -19.66
N VAL A 189 9.72 1.23 -18.80
CA VAL A 189 8.84 1.56 -17.67
C VAL A 189 7.98 2.79 -17.95
N LEU A 190 6.70 2.69 -17.60
CA LEU A 190 5.81 3.84 -17.42
C LEU A 190 5.77 4.21 -15.94
N ASP A 191 6.23 5.40 -15.59
CA ASP A 191 5.98 6.02 -14.28
C ASP A 191 4.64 6.75 -14.34
N LEU A 192 3.61 6.10 -13.82
CA LEU A 192 2.23 6.55 -13.84
C LEU A 192 1.97 7.51 -12.67
N MET A 193 1.36 8.64 -12.98
CA MET A 193 1.18 9.77 -12.06
C MET A 193 2.52 10.31 -11.54
N ALA A 194 3.51 10.37 -12.44
CA ALA A 194 4.84 10.88 -12.15
C ALA A 194 4.82 12.36 -11.74
N GLY A 195 5.65 12.70 -10.76
CA GLY A 195 5.98 14.07 -10.40
C GLY A 195 7.43 14.41 -10.76
N TRP A 196 8.02 15.30 -9.98
CA TRP A 196 9.39 15.79 -10.16
C TRP A 196 10.50 14.80 -9.80
N ARG A 197 10.15 13.65 -9.22
CA ARG A 197 11.10 12.61 -8.84
C ARG A 197 10.49 11.23 -8.99
N SER A 198 11.14 10.40 -9.80
CA SER A 198 10.87 8.97 -9.85
C SER A 198 11.73 8.22 -8.83
N HIS A 199 11.27 7.03 -8.43
CA HIS A 199 11.97 6.16 -7.48
C HIS A 199 12.60 4.94 -8.17
N LEU A 200 13.02 5.09 -9.42
CA LEU A 200 13.54 3.98 -10.22
C LEU A 200 14.94 3.57 -9.72
N PRO A 201 15.26 2.27 -9.75
CA PRO A 201 16.60 1.78 -9.49
C PRO A 201 17.53 2.11 -10.67
N ASP A 202 18.84 2.03 -10.46
CA ASP A 202 19.84 2.21 -11.54
C ASP A 202 19.73 1.20 -12.69
N THR A 203 19.09 0.04 -12.47
CA THR A 203 18.79 -0.98 -13.49
C THR A 203 17.70 -0.54 -14.47
N VAL A 204 17.00 0.56 -14.17
CA VAL A 204 16.01 1.22 -15.02
C VAL A 204 16.40 2.70 -15.12
N PRO A 205 17.31 3.06 -16.06
CA PRO A 205 17.92 4.39 -16.07
C PRO A 205 16.94 5.51 -16.43
N SER A 206 15.84 5.19 -17.12
CA SER A 206 14.82 6.16 -17.47
C SER A 206 13.45 5.53 -17.68
N ALA A 207 12.39 6.33 -17.55
CA ALA A 207 11.02 5.94 -17.84
C ALA A 207 10.32 6.94 -18.75
N VAL A 208 9.17 6.51 -19.28
CA VAL A 208 8.13 7.42 -19.76
C VAL A 208 7.34 7.87 -18.54
N GLY A 209 7.24 9.17 -18.29
CA GLY A 209 6.44 9.70 -17.19
C GLY A 209 5.12 10.28 -17.67
N LEU A 210 4.03 9.88 -17.03
CA LEU A 210 2.71 10.49 -17.23
C LEU A 210 2.28 11.14 -15.92
N GLY A 211 2.07 12.44 -15.90
CA GLY A 211 1.67 13.19 -14.71
C GLY A 211 0.80 14.40 -15.05
N MET A 212 0.50 15.26 -14.08
CA MET A 212 -0.39 16.40 -14.29
C MET A 212 0.28 17.77 -14.31
N ASN A 213 1.51 17.88 -13.79
CA ASN A 213 2.24 19.14 -13.77
C ASN A 213 3.45 19.11 -14.72
N ALA A 214 3.41 19.92 -15.77
CA ALA A 214 4.47 19.97 -16.78
C ALA A 214 5.83 20.38 -16.20
N GLY A 215 5.85 21.31 -15.24
CA GLY A 215 7.08 21.79 -14.59
C GLY A 215 7.73 20.72 -13.73
N GLU A 216 6.93 19.99 -12.95
CA GLU A 216 7.42 18.83 -12.21
C GLU A 216 8.00 17.76 -13.14
N LEU A 217 7.26 17.38 -14.19
CA LEU A 217 7.78 16.39 -15.15
C LEU A 217 9.08 16.87 -15.80
N ALA A 218 9.17 18.14 -16.18
CA ALA A 218 10.39 18.73 -16.75
C ALA A 218 11.59 18.60 -15.81
N ASP A 219 11.38 18.83 -14.51
CA ASP A 219 12.42 18.76 -13.48
C ASP A 219 12.78 17.34 -13.03
N ASN A 220 12.06 16.31 -13.52
CA ASN A 220 12.37 14.93 -13.19
C ASN A 220 13.51 14.38 -14.08
N PRO A 221 14.69 14.08 -13.50
CA PRO A 221 15.85 13.66 -14.27
C PRO A 221 15.76 12.20 -14.75
N GLN A 222 14.83 11.39 -14.23
CA GLN A 222 14.66 9.98 -14.61
C GLN A 222 13.63 9.80 -15.74
N LEU A 223 13.03 10.89 -16.26
CA LEU A 223 12.08 10.81 -17.37
C LEU A 223 12.77 11.07 -18.71
N ALA A 224 12.69 10.10 -19.62
CA ALA A 224 13.09 10.28 -21.01
C ALA A 224 11.97 10.92 -21.84
N GLU A 225 10.72 10.55 -21.56
CA GLU A 225 9.51 11.07 -22.21
C GLU A 225 8.55 11.61 -21.13
N ARG A 226 7.84 12.70 -21.41
CA ARG A 226 6.99 13.41 -20.44
C ARG A 226 5.62 13.69 -21.05
N ILE A 227 4.57 13.18 -20.43
CA ILE A 227 3.19 13.34 -20.90
C ILE A 227 2.37 13.98 -19.79
N VAL A 228 1.76 15.11 -20.09
CA VAL A 228 0.79 15.76 -19.20
C VAL A 228 -0.59 15.21 -19.55
N HIS A 229 -1.21 14.50 -18.61
CA HIS A 229 -2.50 13.85 -18.82
C HIS A 229 -3.28 13.69 -17.52
N ASP A 230 -4.55 14.09 -17.53
CA ASP A 230 -5.47 13.96 -16.41
C ASP A 230 -6.25 12.64 -16.51
N LEU A 231 -5.80 11.64 -15.74
CA LEU A 231 -6.44 10.31 -15.68
C LEU A 231 -7.83 10.33 -15.06
N ASN A 232 -8.13 11.32 -14.21
CA ASN A 232 -9.45 11.46 -13.60
C ASN A 232 -10.45 12.07 -14.59
N ALA A 233 -10.01 12.88 -15.55
CA ALA A 233 -10.83 13.39 -16.65
C ALA A 233 -10.93 12.40 -17.84
N ASP A 234 -9.83 11.79 -18.26
CA ASP A 234 -9.78 10.76 -19.30
C ASP A 234 -8.92 9.57 -18.84
N PRO A 235 -9.53 8.40 -18.53
CA PRO A 235 -8.78 7.29 -17.98
C PRO A 235 -7.96 6.55 -19.05
N LYS A 236 -8.14 6.89 -20.33
CA LYS A 236 -7.44 6.24 -21.44
C LYS A 236 -5.97 6.64 -21.47
N LEU A 237 -5.09 5.65 -21.44
CA LEU A 237 -3.66 5.88 -21.56
C LEU A 237 -3.28 6.14 -23.04
N PRO A 238 -2.50 7.20 -23.33
CA PRO A 238 -2.14 7.59 -24.71
C PRO A 238 -1.00 6.74 -25.29
N PHE A 239 -1.06 5.42 -25.07
CA PHE A 239 -0.07 4.45 -25.53
C PHE A 239 -0.74 3.29 -26.27
N ALA A 240 0.00 2.69 -27.20
CA ALA A 240 -0.44 1.46 -27.85
C ALA A 240 -0.46 0.28 -26.86
N ASP A 241 -1.22 -0.75 -27.21
CA ASP A 241 -1.26 -1.99 -26.47
C ASP A 241 0.14 -2.60 -26.36
N ALA A 242 0.44 -3.29 -25.25
CA ALA A 242 1.70 -4.01 -25.04
C ALA A 242 2.98 -3.17 -25.28
N SER A 243 2.97 -1.90 -24.91
CA SER A 243 4.10 -0.97 -25.09
C SER A 243 5.12 -0.99 -23.94
N PHE A 244 4.75 -1.48 -22.76
CA PHE A 244 5.59 -1.42 -21.55
C PHE A 244 5.89 -2.79 -20.96
N ASP A 245 7.10 -2.94 -20.44
CA ASP A 245 7.52 -4.10 -19.65
C ASP A 245 7.08 -3.94 -18.18
N ALA A 246 6.97 -2.70 -17.70
CA ALA A 246 6.39 -2.42 -16.40
C ALA A 246 5.69 -1.06 -16.32
N VAL A 247 4.71 -0.97 -15.43
CA VAL A 247 4.07 0.27 -14.98
C VAL A 247 4.28 0.38 -13.47
N VAL A 248 4.81 1.51 -13.02
CA VAL A 248 4.92 1.84 -11.60
C VAL A 248 3.99 2.99 -11.26
N CYS A 249 3.36 2.95 -10.09
CA CYS A 249 2.55 4.05 -9.56
C CYS A 249 2.99 4.31 -8.12
N THR A 250 3.77 5.37 -7.93
CA THR A 250 4.40 5.66 -6.64
C THR A 250 3.61 6.75 -5.92
N VAL A 251 3.00 6.41 -4.77
CA VAL A 251 2.34 7.34 -3.82
C VAL A 251 1.32 8.29 -4.46
N SER A 252 0.53 7.74 -5.40
CA SER A 252 -0.47 8.49 -6.16
C SER A 252 -1.77 7.73 -6.45
N PHE A 253 -1.83 6.42 -6.19
CA PHE A 253 -3.00 5.59 -6.53
C PHE A 253 -4.26 6.01 -5.73
N GLU A 254 -4.06 6.61 -4.56
CA GLU A 254 -5.09 7.09 -3.66
C GLU A 254 -5.94 8.27 -4.19
N TYR A 255 -5.56 8.87 -5.32
CA TYR A 255 -6.27 10.00 -5.93
C TYR A 255 -7.14 9.59 -7.13
N LEU A 256 -7.13 8.32 -7.54
CA LEU A 256 -7.87 7.84 -8.70
C LEU A 256 -9.36 7.69 -8.39
N THR A 257 -10.18 8.43 -9.13
CA THR A 257 -11.65 8.39 -9.04
C THR A 257 -12.28 7.27 -9.86
N ARG A 258 -11.54 6.74 -10.85
CA ARG A 258 -11.96 5.62 -11.73
C ARG A 258 -10.94 4.48 -11.75
N PRO A 259 -10.54 3.94 -10.58
CA PRO A 259 -9.38 3.06 -10.48
C PRO A 259 -9.52 1.77 -11.28
N ARG A 260 -10.72 1.20 -11.43
CA ARG A 260 -10.96 0.02 -12.30
C ARG A 260 -10.57 0.28 -13.76
N ALA A 261 -11.08 1.37 -14.34
CA ALA A 261 -10.79 1.74 -15.73
C ALA A 261 -9.28 1.99 -15.94
N ILE A 262 -8.61 2.59 -14.95
CA ILE A 262 -7.17 2.82 -14.98
C ILE A 262 -6.40 1.49 -14.95
N VAL A 263 -6.77 0.55 -14.08
CA VAL A 263 -6.11 -0.76 -14.02
C VAL A 263 -6.34 -1.57 -15.32
N ASP A 264 -7.51 -1.44 -15.95
CA ASP A 264 -7.78 -2.06 -17.26
C ASP A 264 -6.88 -1.47 -18.36
N GLU A 265 -6.69 -0.14 -18.38
CA GLU A 265 -5.79 0.53 -19.32
C GLU A 265 -4.32 0.18 -19.05
N ILE A 266 -3.91 0.08 -17.78
CA ILE A 266 -2.59 -0.40 -17.39
C ILE A 266 -2.36 -1.81 -17.92
N ARG A 267 -3.36 -2.70 -17.79
CA ARG A 267 -3.28 -4.05 -18.35
C ARG A 267 -3.13 -4.03 -19.86
N ARG A 268 -3.85 -3.15 -20.56
CA ARG A 268 -3.79 -3.02 -22.02
C ARG A 268 -2.40 -2.60 -22.50
N VAL A 269 -1.78 -1.61 -21.85
CA VAL A 269 -0.47 -1.08 -22.27
C VAL A 269 0.71 -1.95 -21.83
N LEU A 270 0.50 -2.88 -20.90
CA LEU A 270 1.52 -3.85 -20.49
C LEU A 270 1.64 -5.00 -21.50
N LYS A 271 2.88 -5.41 -21.78
CA LYS A 271 3.15 -6.66 -22.50
C LYS A 271 2.68 -7.86 -21.67
N PRO A 272 2.38 -9.02 -22.29
CA PRO A 272 2.19 -10.26 -21.56
C PRO A 272 3.39 -10.55 -20.65
N GLY A 273 3.14 -10.87 -19.38
CA GLY A 273 4.20 -11.03 -18.39
C GLY A 273 4.77 -9.72 -17.82
N GLY A 274 4.31 -8.55 -18.29
CA GLY A 274 4.72 -7.25 -17.77
C GLY A 274 4.22 -6.98 -16.35
N MET A 275 4.90 -6.10 -15.63
CA MET A 275 4.62 -5.88 -14.20
C MET A 275 3.86 -4.58 -13.93
N PHE A 276 2.82 -4.65 -13.11
CA PHE A 276 2.20 -3.46 -12.54
C PHE A 276 2.51 -3.39 -11.05
N VAL A 277 3.20 -2.34 -10.60
CA VAL A 277 3.62 -2.16 -9.21
C VAL A 277 3.06 -0.85 -8.65
N VAL A 278 2.37 -0.94 -7.53
CA VAL A 278 1.85 0.21 -6.79
C VAL A 278 2.55 0.29 -5.44
N THR A 279 3.14 1.43 -5.11
CA THR A 279 3.67 1.68 -3.76
C THR A 279 2.89 2.80 -3.10
N LEU A 280 2.53 2.63 -1.83
CA LEU A 280 1.58 3.47 -1.11
C LEU A 280 2.27 4.13 0.09
N SER A 281 1.76 5.31 0.47
CA SER A 281 2.22 6.06 1.64
C SER A 281 1.08 6.30 2.62
N ASN A 282 1.43 6.57 3.88
CA ASN A 282 0.49 7.10 4.87
C ASN A 282 0.18 8.58 4.66
N ARG A 283 0.93 9.27 3.80
CA ARG A 283 0.75 10.70 3.52
C ARG A 283 -0.06 10.88 2.24
N TYR A 284 -1.03 11.78 2.29
CA TYR A 284 -1.84 12.18 1.16
C TYR A 284 -2.40 13.59 1.34
N PHE A 285 -2.91 14.20 0.28
CA PHE A 285 -3.65 15.47 0.35
C PHE A 285 -5.10 15.19 0.77
N PRO A 286 -5.55 15.59 1.99
CA PRO A 286 -6.88 15.24 2.47
C PRO A 286 -8.01 15.70 1.54
N SER A 287 -7.86 16.87 0.91
CA SER A 287 -8.90 17.42 0.03
C SER A 287 -9.09 16.63 -1.28
N LYS A 288 -8.04 15.96 -1.78
CA LYS A 288 -8.05 15.30 -3.10
C LYS A 288 -8.04 13.77 -3.03
N VAL A 289 -7.81 13.19 -1.86
CA VAL A 289 -7.84 11.73 -1.70
C VAL A 289 -9.27 11.21 -1.78
N ILE A 290 -9.46 10.01 -2.34
CA ILE A 290 -10.80 9.39 -2.36
C ILE A 290 -11.27 9.02 -0.95
N ARG A 291 -12.58 9.09 -0.71
CA ARG A 291 -13.19 8.82 0.59
C ARG A 291 -12.90 7.40 1.10
N LEU A 292 -12.90 6.41 0.22
CA LEU A 292 -12.57 5.03 0.59
C LEU A 292 -11.19 4.95 1.25
N TRP A 293 -10.19 5.67 0.74
CA TRP A 293 -8.83 5.62 1.25
C TRP A 293 -8.71 6.07 2.72
N THR A 294 -9.49 7.08 3.11
CA THR A 294 -9.51 7.61 4.49
C THR A 294 -10.17 6.66 5.46
N GLN A 295 -11.01 5.74 4.97
CA GLN A 295 -11.71 4.71 5.75
C GLN A 295 -10.93 3.39 5.85
N LEU A 296 -9.88 3.20 5.05
CA LEU A 296 -9.09 1.97 5.02
C LEU A 296 -7.88 2.07 5.93
N HIS A 297 -7.64 1.01 6.70
CA HIS A 297 -6.35 0.83 7.38
C HIS A 297 -5.22 0.73 6.34
N PRO A 298 -4.00 1.25 6.58
CA PRO A 298 -2.91 1.21 5.61
C PRO A 298 -2.64 -0.16 4.98
N MET A 299 -2.72 -1.23 5.77
CA MET A 299 -2.55 -2.59 5.26
C MET A 299 -3.75 -3.05 4.42
N GLU A 300 -4.97 -2.65 4.78
CA GLU A 300 -6.18 -2.96 4.00
C GLU A 300 -6.20 -2.25 2.63
N ARG A 301 -5.55 -1.09 2.51
CA ARG A 301 -5.37 -0.40 1.22
C ARG A 301 -4.66 -1.28 0.19
N MET A 302 -3.68 -2.09 0.62
CA MET A 302 -3.03 -3.05 -0.27
C MET A 302 -3.99 -4.16 -0.72
N ALA A 303 -4.87 -4.64 0.18
CA ALA A 303 -5.88 -5.62 -0.20
C ALA A 303 -6.85 -5.04 -1.25
N TRP A 304 -7.24 -3.78 -1.11
CA TRP A 304 -8.06 -3.08 -2.10
C TRP A 304 -7.37 -2.97 -3.47
N VAL A 305 -6.13 -2.46 -3.50
CA VAL A 305 -5.34 -2.38 -4.75
C VAL A 305 -5.17 -3.76 -5.37
N GLY A 306 -4.82 -4.77 -4.56
CA GLY A 306 -4.65 -6.14 -5.03
C GLY A 306 -5.96 -6.72 -5.60
N THR A 307 -7.11 -6.38 -5.01
CA THR A 307 -8.42 -6.80 -5.50
C THR A 307 -8.69 -6.23 -6.89
N LEU A 308 -8.34 -4.97 -7.13
CA LEU A 308 -8.47 -4.34 -8.45
C LEU A 308 -7.53 -5.00 -9.48
N ILE A 309 -6.27 -5.22 -9.11
CA ILE A 309 -5.26 -5.88 -9.95
C ILE A 309 -5.72 -7.30 -10.32
N LYS A 310 -6.12 -8.10 -9.32
CA LYS A 310 -6.61 -9.47 -9.55
C LYS A 310 -7.89 -9.47 -10.38
N GLY A 311 -8.81 -8.54 -10.12
CA GLY A 311 -10.08 -8.39 -10.83
C GLY A 311 -9.90 -8.06 -12.32
N ALA A 312 -8.89 -7.27 -12.66
CA ALA A 312 -8.51 -7.01 -14.06
C ALA A 312 -7.83 -8.20 -14.75
N GLY A 313 -7.55 -9.29 -14.03
CA GLY A 313 -7.04 -10.54 -14.60
C GLY A 313 -5.53 -10.76 -14.46
N PHE A 314 -4.80 -9.87 -13.79
CA PHE A 314 -3.39 -10.05 -13.47
C PHE A 314 -3.17 -11.32 -12.64
N LYS A 315 -2.00 -11.94 -12.82
CA LYS A 315 -1.55 -13.14 -12.11
C LYS A 315 -0.48 -12.78 -11.08
N LYS A 316 -0.13 -13.74 -10.23
CA LYS A 316 0.94 -13.62 -9.22
C LYS A 316 0.84 -12.29 -8.44
N VAL A 317 -0.35 -12.01 -7.92
CA VAL A 317 -0.57 -10.80 -7.13
C VAL A 317 0.16 -10.96 -5.81
N GLU A 318 0.89 -9.93 -5.40
CA GLU A 318 1.62 -9.94 -4.15
C GLU A 318 1.53 -8.62 -3.41
N THR A 319 1.67 -8.68 -2.08
CA THR A 319 1.80 -7.51 -1.23
C THR A 319 3.09 -7.53 -0.44
N TYR A 320 3.66 -6.36 -0.20
CA TYR A 320 4.87 -6.18 0.58
C TYR A 320 4.72 -5.03 1.56
N VAL A 321 5.12 -5.26 2.80
CA VAL A 321 5.22 -4.23 3.83
C VAL A 321 6.64 -4.20 4.35
N GLU A 322 7.20 -3.01 4.56
CA GLU A 322 8.48 -2.84 5.23
C GLU A 322 8.45 -1.65 6.20
N ARG A 323 8.78 -1.90 7.46
CA ARG A 323 8.74 -0.90 8.54
C ARG A 323 9.79 -1.14 9.62
N GLY A 324 9.93 -0.22 10.57
CA GLY A 324 10.84 -0.32 11.72
C GLY A 324 12.23 0.30 11.51
N LEU A 325 12.42 1.07 10.43
CA LEU A 325 13.68 1.75 10.13
C LEU A 325 13.69 3.17 10.71
N LYS A 326 14.86 3.66 11.10
CA LYS A 326 15.04 5.00 11.64
C LYS A 326 14.85 6.07 10.56
N ARG A 327 14.10 7.12 10.90
CA ARG A 327 13.94 8.32 10.07
C ARG A 327 15.26 9.10 9.95
N PRO A 328 15.57 9.68 8.79
CA PRO A 328 16.68 10.63 8.64
C PRO A 328 16.53 11.83 9.59
N LYS A 329 17.63 12.30 10.18
CA LYS A 329 17.60 13.43 11.13
C LYS A 329 17.23 14.77 10.48
N ASP A 330 17.49 14.89 9.18
CA ASP A 330 17.23 16.05 8.34
C ASP A 330 15.82 16.03 7.71
N ASP A 331 15.04 14.98 7.95
CA ASP A 331 13.64 14.95 7.51
C ASP A 331 12.78 15.92 8.34
N ARG A 332 11.83 16.58 7.68
CA ARG A 332 10.94 17.59 8.28
C ARG A 332 10.04 17.08 9.41
N TYR A 333 9.93 15.75 9.59
CA TYR A 333 9.17 15.11 10.66
C TYR A 333 10.06 14.40 11.69
N ALA A 334 11.39 14.54 11.61
CA ALA A 334 12.34 13.85 12.49
C ALA A 334 12.18 14.21 13.98
N ASP A 335 11.57 15.37 14.28
CA ASP A 335 11.25 15.83 15.63
C ASP A 335 10.03 15.13 16.25
N ARG A 336 9.11 14.64 15.41
CA ARG A 336 7.82 14.07 15.82
C ARG A 336 7.73 12.57 15.59
N LEU A 337 8.41 12.05 14.59
CA LEU A 337 8.36 10.66 14.16
C LEU A 337 9.77 10.07 14.16
N ALA A 338 10.05 9.16 15.08
CA ALA A 338 11.35 8.48 15.08
C ALA A 338 11.48 7.51 13.90
N GLU A 339 10.37 6.88 13.49
CA GLU A 339 10.33 5.86 12.44
C GLU A 339 10.20 6.49 11.05
N SER A 340 10.96 5.93 10.11
CA SER A 340 10.81 6.20 8.68
C SER A 340 9.42 5.79 8.21
N ASP A 341 8.94 6.42 7.14
CA ASP A 341 7.68 6.06 6.52
C ASP A 341 7.70 4.57 6.13
N PRO A 342 6.69 3.78 6.54
CA PRO A 342 6.58 2.40 6.11
C PRO A 342 6.38 2.35 4.60
N LEU A 343 6.98 1.35 3.96
CA LEU A 343 6.74 1.02 2.56
C LEU A 343 5.62 -0.01 2.49
N PHE A 344 4.53 0.35 1.80
CA PHE A 344 3.48 -0.57 1.40
C PHE A 344 3.52 -0.74 -0.12
N ALA A 345 3.41 -1.97 -0.60
CA ALA A 345 3.38 -2.22 -2.03
C ALA A 345 2.43 -3.35 -2.40
N THR A 346 1.87 -3.27 -3.60
CA THR A 346 1.07 -4.33 -4.21
C THR A 346 1.39 -4.39 -5.69
N TRP A 347 1.59 -5.59 -6.23
CA TRP A 347 1.86 -5.76 -7.65
C TRP A 347 1.19 -7.00 -8.23
N GLY A 348 1.16 -7.07 -9.56
CA GLY A 348 0.73 -8.23 -10.31
C GLY A 348 1.41 -8.30 -11.68
N VAL A 349 1.26 -9.45 -12.33
CA VAL A 349 1.84 -9.76 -13.65
C VAL A 349 0.73 -9.84 -14.68
N ALA A 350 0.87 -9.08 -15.77
CA ALA A 350 -0.09 -9.06 -16.88
C ALA A 350 -0.19 -10.46 -17.52
N PRO A 351 -1.41 -10.88 -17.94
CA PRO A 351 -1.68 -12.24 -18.42
C PRO A 351 -0.97 -12.59 -19.73
#